data_AF-A6X941-F1
#
_entry.id   AF-A6X941-F1
#
_cell.length_a   1.000
_cell.length_b   1.000
_cell.length_c   1.000
_cell.angle_alpha   90.00
_cell.angle_beta   90.00
_cell.angle_gamma   90.00
#
_symmetry.space_group_name_H-M   'P 1'
#
loop_
_entity.id
_entity.type
_entity.pdbx_description
1 polymer ?
#
loop_
_entity_poly.entity_id
_entity_poly.type
_entity_poly.pdbx_seq_one_letter_code
_entity_poly.pdbx_strand_id
1 'polypeptide(L)'
;MSCHPRASIRQIETGSIYSSPGLYSKTMTPTYDAHDGSPLSPTSAWFGDSALSEGNPGILAVSQPVTSPEILAKMFKPQALLDKAKTNQGWLDSSRSLMEQDVKENEALLLRFKYYSFFDLNPKYDAIRINQLYEQAKWALLLEEIECTEEEMMMFAALQYHINKLSIMTSENHLNNSDK
;
A
#
# COMPACT_ATOMS: atom_id res chain seq x y z
N MET A 1 -4.96 11.31 22.82
CA MET A 1 -4.51 11.69 21.47
C MET A 1 -4.26 10.40 20.69
N SER A 2 -5.22 9.97 19.87
CA SER A 2 -5.09 8.76 19.05
C SER A 2 -4.40 9.15 17.75
N CYS A 3 -3.11 8.89 17.64
CA CYS A 3 -2.36 9.07 16.40
C CYS A 3 -2.66 7.88 15.48
N HIS A 4 -3.64 8.06 14.59
CA HIS A 4 -3.86 7.11 13.50
C HIS A 4 -2.63 7.15 12.56
N PRO A 5 -2.06 6.00 12.17
CA PRO A 5 -0.93 5.97 11.24
C PRO A 5 -1.35 6.49 9.87
N ARG A 6 -1.00 7.74 9.58
CA ARG A 6 -1.37 8.44 8.35
C ARG A 6 -0.36 8.08 7.28
N ALA A 7 -0.76 7.27 6.30
CA ALA A 7 -0.09 7.28 5.01
C ALA A 7 -0.09 8.72 4.50
N SER A 8 1.05 9.18 3.98
CA SER A 8 1.17 10.52 3.41
C SER A 8 1.48 10.41 1.94
N ILE A 9 1.29 11.52 1.24
CA ILE A 9 1.46 11.60 -0.19
C ILE A 9 2.82 12.21 -0.49
N ARG A 10 3.57 11.59 -1.41
CA ARG A 10 4.76 12.17 -2.02
C ARG A 10 4.52 12.45 -3.50
N GLN A 11 5.13 13.52 -3.99
CA GLN A 11 5.14 13.86 -5.42
C GLN A 11 6.21 13.04 -6.17
N ILE A 12 5.95 12.72 -7.45
CA ILE A 12 6.90 12.04 -8.35
C ILE A 12 7.34 13.01 -9.45
N GLU A 13 8.62 13.02 -9.81
CA GLU A 13 9.08 13.71 -11.02
C GLU A 13 8.78 12.87 -12.30
N THR A 14 7.62 13.15 -12.91
CA THR A 14 7.14 12.87 -14.30
C THR A 14 6.80 11.45 -14.79
N GLY A 15 5.70 11.37 -15.58
CA GLY A 15 5.30 10.25 -16.46
C GLY A 15 3.79 9.92 -16.43
N SER A 16 2.98 10.57 -17.28
CA SER A 16 1.50 10.44 -17.34
C SER A 16 1.04 9.27 -18.21
N ILE A 17 0.14 8.39 -17.71
CA ILE A 17 -0.93 7.72 -18.48
C ILE A 17 -2.12 7.33 -17.56
N TYR A 18 -3.34 7.52 -18.09
CA TYR A 18 -4.68 7.04 -17.71
C TYR A 18 -5.59 7.96 -16.89
N SER A 19 -6.68 8.38 -17.54
CA SER A 19 -7.81 9.14 -17.00
C SER A 19 -8.89 8.23 -16.43
N SER A 20 -9.48 8.64 -15.31
CA SER A 20 -10.79 8.18 -14.85
C SER A 20 -11.68 9.39 -14.51
N PRO A 21 -13.01 9.35 -14.76
CA PRO A 21 -13.90 10.46 -14.48
C PRO A 21 -14.06 10.68 -12.97
N GLY A 22 -13.99 11.94 -12.54
CA GLY A 22 -14.12 12.33 -11.15
C GLY A 22 -15.47 11.96 -10.55
N LEU A 23 -15.50 10.95 -9.69
CA LEU A 23 -16.59 10.72 -8.75
C LEU A 23 -16.21 11.33 -7.41
N TYR A 24 -16.92 12.40 -7.01
CA TYR A 24 -16.84 12.93 -5.65
C TYR A 24 -17.53 11.92 -4.72
N SER A 25 -16.81 10.85 -4.40
CA SER A 25 -17.30 9.71 -3.63
C SER A 25 -17.51 10.10 -2.17
N LYS A 26 -18.67 9.74 -1.64
CA LYS A 26 -19.00 9.66 -0.21
C LYS A 26 -17.79 9.11 0.58
N THR A 27 -17.38 9.82 1.63
CA THR A 27 -16.25 9.42 2.50
C THR A 27 -16.51 8.04 3.10
N MET A 28 -15.49 7.17 3.16
CA MET A 28 -15.57 5.89 3.86
C MET A 28 -16.17 6.08 5.24
N THR A 29 -17.03 5.15 5.68
CA THR A 29 -17.71 5.24 6.98
C THR A 29 -17.13 4.20 7.93
N PRO A 30 -16.06 4.52 8.68
CA PRO A 30 -15.48 3.58 9.61
C PRO A 30 -16.41 3.37 10.80
N THR A 31 -16.48 2.14 11.30
CA THR A 31 -17.31 1.75 12.44
C THR A 31 -16.42 1.16 13.52
N TYR A 32 -16.54 1.72 14.73
CA TYR A 32 -15.74 1.34 15.89
C TYR A 32 -16.64 0.99 17.08
N ASP A 33 -16.18 0.06 17.91
CA ASP A 33 -16.80 -0.27 19.18
C ASP A 33 -16.62 0.90 20.16
N ALA A 34 -17.70 1.27 20.86
CA ALA A 34 -17.71 2.43 21.74
C ALA A 34 -16.96 2.22 23.07
N HIS A 35 -16.73 0.97 23.47
CA HIS A 35 -16.11 0.60 24.74
C HIS A 35 -14.59 0.51 24.64
N ASP A 36 -14.06 -0.08 23.57
CA ASP A 36 -12.63 -0.30 23.40
C ASP A 36 -12.01 0.42 22.18
N GLY A 37 -12.83 0.99 21.29
CA GLY A 37 -12.36 1.69 20.09
C GLY A 37 -11.89 0.77 18.97
N SER A 38 -12.13 -0.54 19.08
CA SER A 38 -11.74 -1.51 18.05
C SER A 38 -12.65 -1.42 16.80
N PRO A 39 -12.14 -1.75 15.60
CA PRO A 39 -12.97 -1.81 14.40
C PRO A 39 -14.08 -2.86 14.51
N LEU A 40 -15.31 -2.51 14.14
CA LEU A 40 -16.44 -3.46 14.11
C LEU A 40 -16.48 -4.29 12.82
N SER A 41 -15.81 -3.84 11.76
CA SER A 41 -15.75 -4.54 10.48
C SER A 41 -14.39 -4.36 9.79
N PRO A 42 -14.00 -5.24 8.86
CA PRO A 42 -12.81 -5.05 8.04
C PRO A 42 -12.85 -3.74 7.25
N THR A 43 -11.67 -3.19 6.93
CA THR A 43 -11.54 -1.93 6.16
C THR A 43 -12.27 -1.98 4.82
N SER A 44 -12.31 -3.14 4.16
CA SER A 44 -13.03 -3.32 2.88
C SER A 44 -14.54 -3.10 3.00
N ALA A 45 -15.14 -3.33 4.17
CA ALA A 45 -16.56 -3.12 4.40
C ALA A 45 -16.93 -1.63 4.58
N TRP A 46 -15.95 -0.76 4.86
CA TRP A 46 -16.18 0.68 5.07
C TRP A 46 -16.45 1.46 3.78
N PHE A 47 -16.27 0.83 2.62
CA PHE A 47 -16.56 1.41 1.31
C PHE A 47 -18.06 1.38 0.96
N GLY A 48 -18.88 0.57 1.65
CA GLY A 48 -20.34 0.50 1.47
C GLY A 48 -20.77 0.37 0.00
N ASP A 49 -21.78 1.16 -0.39
CA ASP A 49 -22.29 1.27 -1.78
C ASP A 49 -21.55 2.34 -2.62
N SER A 50 -20.33 2.74 -2.23
CA SER A 50 -19.56 3.69 -3.06
C SER A 50 -19.23 3.06 -4.41
N ALA A 51 -19.11 3.88 -5.46
CA ALA A 51 -18.56 3.43 -6.75
C ALA A 51 -17.16 2.81 -6.63
N LEU A 52 -16.41 3.12 -5.57
CA LEU A 52 -15.14 2.46 -5.25
C LEU A 52 -15.31 1.00 -4.80
N SER A 53 -16.49 0.62 -4.32
CA SER A 53 -16.87 -0.75 -3.97
C SER A 53 -17.01 -1.64 -5.21
N GLU A 54 -17.45 -1.07 -6.34
CA GLU A 54 -17.51 -1.77 -7.64
C GLU A 54 -16.14 -2.25 -8.11
N GLY A 55 -15.06 -1.57 -7.70
CA GLY A 55 -13.67 -1.89 -8.05
C GLY A 55 -13.05 -3.05 -7.27
N ASN A 56 -13.81 -3.78 -6.45
CA ASN A 56 -13.32 -4.82 -5.54
C ASN A 56 -12.10 -4.37 -4.72
N PRO A 57 -12.29 -3.54 -3.67
CA PRO A 57 -11.18 -3.04 -2.85
C PRO A 57 -10.37 -4.15 -2.16
N GLY A 58 -10.92 -5.38 -2.09
CA GLY A 58 -10.23 -6.55 -1.57
C GLY A 58 -8.96 -6.93 -2.35
N ILE A 59 -8.83 -6.52 -3.62
CA ILE A 59 -7.61 -6.79 -4.40
C ILE A 59 -6.36 -6.15 -3.77
N LEU A 60 -6.51 -5.04 -3.06
CA LEU A 60 -5.39 -4.36 -2.37
C LEU A 60 -4.90 -5.13 -1.14
N ALA A 61 -5.63 -6.15 -0.68
CA ALA A 61 -5.19 -7.08 0.37
C ALA A 61 -4.42 -8.29 -0.19
N VAL A 62 -4.33 -8.44 -1.51
CA VAL A 62 -3.65 -9.58 -2.15
C VAL A 62 -2.27 -9.14 -2.64
N SER A 63 -1.22 -9.77 -2.11
CA SER A 63 0.17 -9.58 -2.57
C SER A 63 0.33 -10.11 -3.98
N GLN A 64 0.99 -9.33 -4.84
CA GLN A 64 1.35 -9.78 -6.19
C GLN A 64 2.78 -10.32 -6.19
N PRO A 65 3.04 -11.45 -6.87
CA PRO A 65 4.41 -11.91 -7.06
C PRO A 65 5.19 -10.83 -7.81
N VAL A 66 6.43 -10.62 -7.40
CA VAL A 66 7.33 -9.70 -8.09
C VAL A 66 7.44 -10.13 -9.55
N THR A 67 7.34 -9.13 -10.44
CA THR A 67 7.50 -9.36 -11.88
C THR A 67 8.90 -9.89 -12.17
N SER A 68 9.12 -10.39 -13.38
CA SER A 68 10.32 -11.15 -13.73
C SER A 68 11.63 -10.49 -13.26
N PRO A 69 12.68 -11.28 -12.95
CA PRO A 69 13.95 -10.74 -12.44
C PRO A 69 14.53 -9.61 -13.29
N GLU A 70 14.26 -9.60 -14.60
CA GLU A 70 14.68 -8.57 -15.53
C GLU A 70 14.06 -7.19 -15.23
N ILE A 71 12.81 -7.15 -14.74
CA ILE A 71 12.16 -5.88 -14.36
C ILE A 71 12.76 -5.36 -13.06
N LEU A 72 12.99 -6.25 -12.08
CA LEU A 72 13.61 -5.87 -10.82
C LEU A 72 15.01 -5.29 -11.07
N ALA A 73 15.82 -5.94 -11.91
CA ALA A 73 17.15 -5.45 -12.27
C ALA A 73 17.13 -4.08 -12.98
N LYS A 74 16.09 -3.78 -13.76
CA LYS A 74 15.92 -2.46 -14.41
C LYS A 74 15.52 -1.36 -13.44
N MET A 75 14.75 -1.71 -12.41
CA MET A 75 14.28 -0.77 -11.38
C MET A 75 15.35 -0.51 -10.33
N PHE A 76 16.19 -1.50 -10.05
CA PHE A 76 17.30 -1.39 -9.11
C PHE A 76 18.29 -0.32 -9.58
N LYS A 77 18.46 0.71 -8.75
CA LYS A 77 19.41 1.80 -8.97
C LYS A 77 20.15 2.02 -7.66
N PRO A 78 21.44 1.64 -7.55
CA PRO A 78 22.19 1.89 -6.33
C PRO A 78 22.28 3.41 -6.11
N GLN A 79 21.85 3.86 -4.93
CA GLN A 79 21.83 5.28 -4.55
C GLN A 79 22.67 5.50 -3.30
N ALA A 80 23.47 6.57 -3.30
CA ALA A 80 24.14 7.03 -2.09
C ALA A 80 23.11 7.51 -1.06
N LEU A 81 23.47 7.44 0.23
CA LEU A 81 22.59 7.89 1.33
C LEU A 81 22.07 9.32 1.15
N LEU A 82 22.92 10.21 0.62
CA LEU A 82 22.54 11.61 0.37
C LEU A 82 21.44 11.71 -0.71
N ASP A 83 21.49 10.88 -1.73
CA ASP A 83 20.48 10.86 -2.80
C ASP A 83 19.18 10.23 -2.31
N LYS A 84 19.26 9.16 -1.51
CA LYS A 84 18.08 8.61 -0.80
C LYS A 84 17.39 9.66 0.06
N ALA A 85 18.17 10.51 0.75
CA ALA A 85 17.64 11.56 1.61
C ALA A 85 16.90 12.67 0.84
N LYS A 86 17.35 13.02 -0.38
CA LYS A 86 16.69 14.02 -1.24
C LYS A 86 15.26 13.64 -1.57
N THR A 87 14.96 12.36 -1.74
CA THR A 87 13.60 11.85 -1.97
C THR A 87 12.62 12.24 -0.85
N ASN A 88 13.10 12.51 0.37
CA ASN A 88 12.26 12.98 1.48
C ASN A 88 11.81 14.44 1.35
N GLN A 89 12.35 15.21 0.41
CA GLN A 89 11.88 16.56 0.12
C GLN A 89 10.51 16.57 -0.57
N GLY A 90 10.15 15.49 -1.28
CA GLY A 90 8.88 15.39 -2.02
C GLY A 90 7.64 15.09 -1.18
N TRP A 91 7.72 15.09 0.16
CA TRP A 91 6.54 14.94 1.01
C TRP A 91 5.65 16.17 0.93
N LEU A 92 4.36 15.97 0.63
CA LEU A 92 3.38 17.06 0.69
C LEU A 92 3.12 17.50 2.14
N ASP A 93 2.91 18.81 2.30
CA ASP A 93 2.43 19.44 3.51
C ASP A 93 0.96 19.05 3.73
N SER A 94 0.70 18.26 4.77
CA SER A 94 -0.63 17.77 5.10
C SER A 94 -1.56 18.85 5.67
N SER A 95 -1.05 20.05 5.95
CA SER A 95 -1.85 21.20 6.39
C SER A 95 -2.40 22.06 5.25
N ARG A 96 -1.93 21.82 4.01
CA ARG A 96 -2.33 22.54 2.79
C ARG A 96 -3.02 21.61 1.81
N SER A 97 -3.89 22.15 0.96
CA SER A 97 -4.52 21.37 -0.10
C SER A 97 -3.52 20.95 -1.19
N LEU A 98 -3.92 19.99 -2.04
CA LEU A 98 -3.13 19.57 -3.20
C LEU A 98 -2.91 20.73 -4.19
N MET A 99 -3.96 21.52 -4.45
CA MET A 99 -3.92 22.65 -5.39
C MET A 99 -2.92 23.74 -4.95
N GLU A 100 -2.83 24.00 -3.64
CA GLU A 100 -1.87 24.94 -3.05
C GLU A 100 -0.40 24.52 -3.16
N GLN A 101 -0.17 23.25 -3.47
CA GLN A 101 1.15 22.63 -3.61
C GLN A 101 1.46 22.28 -5.08
N ASP A 102 0.76 22.95 -6.00
CA ASP A 102 0.94 22.85 -7.45
C ASP A 102 0.63 21.47 -8.07
N VAL A 103 -0.02 20.57 -7.32
CA VAL A 103 -0.44 19.27 -7.85
C VAL A 103 -1.52 19.47 -8.90
N LYS A 104 -1.26 18.98 -10.12
CA LYS A 104 -2.17 19.10 -11.26
C LYS A 104 -3.12 17.92 -11.36
N GLU A 105 -4.20 18.13 -12.12
CA GLU A 105 -5.08 17.04 -12.49
C GLU A 105 -4.30 15.94 -13.23
N ASN A 106 -4.57 14.69 -12.92
CA ASN A 106 -3.89 13.50 -13.46
C ASN A 106 -2.40 13.38 -13.12
N GLU A 107 -1.92 14.14 -12.15
CA GLU A 107 -0.56 13.98 -11.65
C GLU A 107 -0.41 12.70 -10.82
N ALA A 108 0.68 11.97 -11.04
CA ALA A 108 0.97 10.75 -10.31
C ALA A 108 1.62 11.07 -8.96
N LEU A 109 1.02 10.56 -7.88
CA LEU A 109 1.52 10.71 -6.52
C LEU A 109 1.77 9.35 -5.89
N LEU A 110 2.79 9.26 -5.03
CA LEU A 110 3.07 8.06 -4.24
C LEU A 110 2.36 8.16 -2.90
N LEU A 111 1.42 7.24 -2.66
CA LEU A 111 0.95 6.97 -1.32
C LEU A 111 1.96 6.05 -0.61
N ARG A 112 2.51 6.50 0.53
CA ARG A 112 3.50 5.76 1.32
C ARG A 112 3.25 5.92 2.81
N PHE A 113 3.61 4.91 3.59
CA PHE A 113 3.70 5.03 5.04
C PHE A 113 4.85 5.97 5.41
N LYS A 114 4.53 7.14 5.97
CA LYS A 114 5.50 8.19 6.32
C LYS A 114 6.14 7.97 7.69
N TYR A 115 5.33 7.54 8.64
CA TYR A 115 5.72 7.36 10.03
C TYR A 115 5.85 5.87 10.31
N TYR A 116 7.05 5.45 10.73
CA TYR A 116 7.36 4.06 11.06
C TYR A 116 6.95 3.72 12.51
N SER A 117 5.76 4.19 12.91
CA SER A 117 5.12 3.87 14.17
C SER A 117 3.70 3.40 13.87
N PHE A 118 3.53 2.08 13.84
CA PHE A 118 2.28 1.46 13.41
C PHE A 118 1.44 1.07 14.63
N PHE A 119 0.48 1.92 14.97
CA PHE A 119 -0.48 1.65 16.04
C PHE A 119 -1.50 0.58 15.62
N ASP A 120 -1.79 -0.35 16.52
CA ASP A 120 -2.86 -1.36 16.42
C ASP A 120 -2.96 -2.01 15.04
N LEU A 121 -1.88 -2.66 14.58
CA LEU A 121 -1.94 -3.49 13.39
C LEU A 121 -2.65 -4.79 13.72
N ASN A 122 -3.90 -4.91 13.29
CA ASN A 122 -4.75 -6.05 13.62
C ASN A 122 -5.09 -6.89 12.38
N PRO A 123 -4.53 -8.12 12.24
CA PRO A 123 -4.78 -9.00 11.10
C PRO A 123 -6.26 -9.27 10.82
N LYS A 124 -7.15 -9.15 11.82
CA LYS A 124 -8.58 -9.37 11.66
C LYS A 124 -9.28 -8.27 10.85
N TYR A 125 -8.79 -7.04 10.90
CA TYR A 125 -9.47 -5.87 10.35
C TYR A 125 -8.67 -5.15 9.25
N ASP A 126 -7.34 -5.28 9.31
CA ASP A 126 -6.38 -4.46 8.58
C ASP A 126 -5.72 -5.18 7.39
N ALA A 127 -6.38 -6.16 6.78
CA ALA A 127 -5.79 -6.95 5.69
C ALA A 127 -5.18 -6.09 4.57
N ILE A 128 -5.88 -5.04 4.13
CA ILE A 128 -5.39 -4.09 3.12
C ILE A 128 -4.16 -3.32 3.66
N ARG A 129 -4.28 -2.73 4.86
CA ARG A 129 -3.21 -1.92 5.47
C ARG A 129 -1.94 -2.74 5.70
N ILE A 130 -2.08 -3.97 6.17
CA ILE A 130 -0.98 -4.92 6.39
C ILE A 130 -0.33 -5.29 5.05
N ASN A 131 -1.12 -5.64 4.04
CA ASN A 131 -0.59 -6.00 2.73
C ASN A 131 0.17 -4.83 2.09
N GLN A 132 -0.38 -3.62 2.12
CA GLN A 132 0.29 -2.43 1.58
C GLN A 132 1.57 -2.07 2.36
N LEU A 133 1.59 -2.29 3.68
CA LEU A 133 2.79 -2.10 4.49
C LEU A 133 3.87 -3.14 4.16
N TYR A 134 3.47 -4.40 4.02
CA TYR A 134 4.32 -5.50 3.58
C TYR A 134 4.91 -5.22 2.19
N GLU A 135 4.09 -4.82 1.21
CA GLU A 135 4.53 -4.46 -0.14
C GLU A 135 5.56 -3.32 -0.10
N GLN A 136 5.31 -2.25 0.68
CA GLN A 136 6.27 -1.15 0.82
C GLN A 136 7.62 -1.63 1.40
N ALA A 137 7.60 -2.49 2.42
CA ALA A 137 8.82 -3.05 3.00
C ALA A 137 9.55 -3.99 2.03
N LYS A 138 8.81 -4.86 1.32
CA LYS A 138 9.30 -5.78 0.30
C LYS A 138 10.06 -5.02 -0.80
N TRP A 139 9.49 -3.95 -1.33
CA TRP A 139 10.16 -3.13 -2.35
C TRP A 139 11.39 -2.40 -1.80
N ALA A 140 11.34 -1.90 -0.57
CA ALA A 140 12.49 -1.26 0.05
C ALA A 140 13.68 -2.22 0.24
N LEU A 141 13.41 -3.49 0.58
CA LEU A 141 14.44 -4.54 0.70
C LEU A 141 15.00 -4.95 -0.67
N LEU A 142 14.12 -5.25 -1.64
CA LEU A 142 14.54 -5.73 -2.96
C LEU A 142 15.29 -4.68 -3.79
N LEU A 143 15.03 -3.40 -3.55
CA LEU A 143 15.71 -2.29 -4.22
C LEU A 143 16.89 -1.75 -3.41
N GLU A 144 17.27 -2.42 -2.31
CA GLU A 144 18.31 -2.02 -1.36
C GLU A 144 18.17 -0.56 -0.87
N GLU A 145 16.92 -0.09 -0.72
CA GLU A 145 16.65 1.17 -0.04
C GLU A 145 16.99 1.04 1.46
N ILE A 146 16.71 -0.14 2.03
CA ILE A 146 17.04 -0.55 3.40
C ILE A 146 18.02 -1.72 3.34
N GLU A 147 19.08 -1.66 4.14
CA GLU A 147 20.06 -2.74 4.27
C GLU A 147 19.56 -3.81 5.24
N CYS A 148 19.85 -5.08 4.92
CA CYS A 148 19.71 -6.20 5.84
C CYS A 148 20.89 -7.16 5.67
N THR A 149 21.09 -8.04 6.65
CA THR A 149 22.11 -9.09 6.56
C THR A 149 21.71 -10.16 5.54
N GLU A 150 22.68 -10.98 5.12
CA GLU A 150 22.42 -12.10 4.20
C GLU A 150 21.42 -13.10 4.80
N GLU A 151 21.57 -13.43 6.08
CA GLU A 151 20.66 -14.35 6.79
C GLU A 151 19.22 -13.81 6.82
N GLU A 152 19.05 -12.51 7.12
CA GLU A 152 17.74 -11.87 7.09
C GLU A 152 17.15 -11.86 5.68
N MET A 153 17.96 -11.63 4.64
CA MET A 153 17.50 -11.66 3.25
C MET A 153 16.96 -13.04 2.85
N MET A 154 17.64 -14.12 3.26
CA MET A 154 17.16 -15.49 3.01
C MET A 154 15.82 -15.74 3.70
N MET A 155 15.64 -15.24 4.93
CA MET A 155 14.36 -15.31 5.64
C MET A 155 13.27 -14.51 4.91
N PHE A 156 13.56 -13.28 4.46
CA PHE A 156 12.61 -12.46 3.70
C PHE A 156 12.18 -13.13 2.39
N ALA A 157 13.10 -13.76 1.67
CA ALA A 157 12.79 -14.52 0.46
C ALA A 157 11.87 -15.72 0.74
N ALA A 158 12.12 -16.47 1.81
CA ALA A 158 11.28 -17.60 2.21
C ALA A 158 9.85 -17.15 2.59
N LEU A 159 9.73 -16.06 3.36
CA LEU A 159 8.44 -15.47 3.73
C LEU A 159 7.67 -14.98 2.50
N GLN A 160 8.35 -14.27 1.59
CA GLN A 160 7.75 -13.80 0.33
C GLN A 160 7.21 -14.97 -0.49
N TYR A 161 7.98 -16.06 -0.63
CA TYR A 161 7.54 -17.26 -1.33
C TYR A 161 6.28 -17.86 -0.70
N HIS A 162 6.23 -17.98 0.63
CA HIS A 162 5.09 -18.53 1.34
C HIS A 162 3.82 -17.68 1.16
N ILE A 163 3.94 -16.35 1.30
CA ILE A 163 2.84 -15.40 1.08
C ILE A 163 2.29 -15.52 -0.35
N ASN A 164 3.16 -15.56 -1.35
CA ASN A 164 2.76 -15.67 -2.74
C ASN A 164 2.07 -17.01 -3.03
N LYS A 165 2.57 -18.13 -2.48
CA LYS A 165 1.94 -19.44 -2.63
C LYS A 165 0.52 -19.47 -2.07
N LEU A 166 0.32 -18.96 -0.86
CA LEU A 166 -1.02 -18.89 -0.25
C LEU A 166 -1.97 -17.95 -1.02
N SER A 167 -1.45 -16.83 -1.52
CA SER A 167 -2.24 -15.87 -2.31
C SER A 167 -2.77 -16.48 -3.61
N ILE A 168 -1.94 -17.29 -4.30
CA ILE A 168 -2.33 -18.02 -5.50
C ILE A 168 -3.36 -19.11 -5.17
N MET A 169 -3.11 -19.94 -4.15
CA MET A 169 -4.03 -21.03 -3.77
C MET A 169 -5.41 -20.52 -3.36
N THR A 170 -5.47 -19.36 -2.70
CA THR A 170 -6.73 -18.71 -2.32
C THR A 170 -7.50 -18.23 -3.54
N SER A 171 -6.80 -17.79 -4.59
CA SER A 171 -7.39 -17.34 -5.86
C SER A 171 -7.94 -18.52 -6.68
N GLU A 172 -7.26 -19.67 -6.69
CA GLU A 172 -7.69 -20.89 -7.40
C GLU A 172 -8.91 -21.56 -6.75
N ASN A 173 -9.01 -21.56 -5.42
CA ASN A 173 -10.15 -22.14 -4.71
C ASN A 173 -11.47 -21.39 -4.95
N HIS A 174 -11.41 -20.09 -5.27
CA HIS A 174 -12.61 -19.31 -5.62
C HIS A 174 -13.18 -19.66 -7.00
N LEU A 175 -12.34 -20.04 -7.96
CA LEU A 175 -12.78 -20.44 -9.31
C LEU A 175 -13.47 -21.82 -9.31
N ASN A 176 -13.00 -22.74 -8.50
CA ASN A 176 -13.57 -24.10 -8.42
C ASN A 176 -14.94 -24.17 -7.73
N ASN A 177 -15.35 -23.12 -7.02
CA ASN A 177 -16.60 -23.07 -6.27
C ASN A 177 -17.70 -22.23 -6.96
N SER A 178 -17.37 -21.56 -8.07
CA SER A 178 -18.32 -20.87 -8.95
C SER A 178 -18.92 -21.75 -10.05
N ASP A 179 -18.43 -22.98 -10.20
CA ASP A 179 -18.91 -23.98 -11.17
C ASP A 179 -19.83 -25.06 -10.55
N LYS A 180 -20.48 -24.77 -9.41
CA LYS A 180 -21.45 -25.66 -8.77
C LYS A 180 -22.76 -24.96 -8.41
#